data_AF-A0A8X6NDF5-F1
#
_entry.id   AF-A0A8X6NDF5-F1
#
_cell.length_a   1.000
_cell.length_b   1.000
_cell.length_c   1.000
_cell.angle_alpha   90.00
_cell.angle_beta   90.00
_cell.angle_gamma   90.00
#
_symmetry.space_group_name_H-M   'P 1'
#
loop_
_entity.id
_entity.type
_entity.pdbx_description
1 polymer ?
#
loop_
_entity_poly.entity_id
_entity_poly.type
_entity_poly.pdbx_seq_one_letter_code
_entity_poly.pdbx_strand_id
1 'polypeptide(L)'
;MNVPCRHLRTGYDDANAFGREFEGLLNSNPLEIIFDASDPPTYLHYNGSGSNPYLLCVSSDLSDYSKRKVIEAPGSGHRQIIASIVLFGSERKKQKDPQKVSWNFKKADWQNVLLQEIKTYKCFWSIELKEVKAKRDRLKRKAELSKKPQDVIFWRKQVAMLRKTVLVVKRQAFSDICTLRDMAIGFQPSLLYMALVKTASELCRRNPEIDAFIVKPPEKKKTTTRKEISESEFVYSTEWESLINDKVSLLGLPTGLQQNLIQFIRPISLKIKEWIFYHCNLLNCERSEFNLQSCLHWNSNGMIDDHKTAISIARNETFDLALRLQIAQVYYLEEDVYKLKLEQGDNEIASLKEHSSLLYDSMINMFETNFSNSKNRGSFYCNNPSALTHFFTKMDRRKRYDILRSSMDNNHREMKVIHFAFMQMTPKERKRLYKRYGSIILISFVDWPLHHNFLEMADMLWSYICKEDFMDILEYIYQTRIDREWKEFDYEGLLRNFWLKSPKDFKDHVRQVDSFLRQVSGEPLSFLKFI
;
A
#
# COMPACT_ATOMS: atom_id res chain seq x y z
N MET A 1 10.36 -7.72 27.59
CA MET A 1 10.92 -9.10 27.63
C MET A 1 9.84 -10.02 27.12
N ASN A 2 10.14 -10.92 26.19
CA ASN A 2 9.12 -11.86 25.69
C ASN A 2 8.89 -12.93 26.76
N VAL A 3 7.68 -12.97 27.31
CA VAL A 3 7.28 -14.01 28.27
C VAL A 3 7.10 -15.31 27.49
N PRO A 4 7.78 -16.41 27.85
CA PRO A 4 7.63 -17.69 27.16
C PRO A 4 6.19 -18.21 27.27
N CYS A 5 5.73 -18.95 26.26
CA CYS A 5 4.42 -19.60 26.29
C CYS A 5 4.38 -20.60 27.45
N ARG A 6 3.39 -20.46 28.34
CA ARG A 6 3.10 -21.42 29.42
C ARG A 6 1.76 -22.04 29.13
N HIS A 7 1.72 -23.36 29.01
CA HIS A 7 0.57 -24.10 28.52
C HIS A 7 0.31 -25.32 29.42
N LEU A 8 -0.96 -25.60 29.74
CA LEU A 8 -1.33 -26.64 30.71
C LEU A 8 -0.86 -28.04 30.27
N ARG A 9 -0.94 -28.32 28.96
CA ARG A 9 -0.52 -29.61 28.37
C ARG A 9 1.00 -29.83 28.34
N THR A 10 1.82 -28.91 28.86
CA THR A 10 3.29 -28.98 28.78
C THR A 10 3.98 -28.94 30.15
N GLY A 11 3.22 -29.33 31.19
CA GLY A 11 3.70 -29.49 32.56
C GLY A 11 3.71 -28.20 33.39
N TYR A 12 2.93 -27.19 32.99
CA TYR A 12 2.72 -25.98 33.79
C TYR A 12 1.38 -26.05 34.54
N ASP A 13 1.35 -25.53 35.77
CA ASP A 13 0.14 -25.44 36.58
C ASP A 13 -0.85 -24.39 36.05
N ASP A 14 -0.36 -23.40 35.29
CA ASP A 14 -1.14 -22.31 34.72
C ASP A 14 -0.81 -22.03 33.24
N ALA A 15 -1.82 -21.57 32.49
CA ALA A 15 -1.62 -21.02 31.16
C ALA A 15 -1.57 -19.48 31.21
N ASN A 16 -0.54 -18.88 30.59
CA ASN A 16 -0.49 -17.43 30.41
C ASN A 16 -1.29 -16.99 29.16
N ALA A 17 -1.33 -15.68 28.88
CA ALA A 17 -2.09 -15.14 27.75
C ALA A 17 -1.74 -15.84 26.41
N PHE A 18 -0.44 -16.01 26.14
CA PHE A 18 0.04 -16.74 24.96
C PHE A 18 -0.34 -18.22 24.98
N GLY A 19 -0.30 -18.87 26.14
CA GLY A 19 -0.76 -20.25 26.30
C GLY A 19 -2.23 -20.43 25.96
N ARG A 20 -3.08 -19.48 26.38
CA ARG A 20 -4.52 -19.52 26.08
C ARG A 20 -4.81 -19.27 24.60
N GLU A 21 -4.12 -18.33 23.96
CA GLU A 21 -4.22 -18.13 22.51
C GLU A 21 -3.75 -19.38 21.73
N PHE A 22 -2.66 -19.99 22.19
CA PHE A 22 -2.13 -21.21 21.58
C PHE A 22 -3.07 -22.41 21.75
N GLU A 23 -3.70 -22.55 22.92
CA GLU A 23 -4.74 -23.55 23.15
C GLU A 23 -5.94 -23.34 22.20
N GLY A 24 -6.31 -22.08 21.93
CA GLY A 24 -7.30 -21.75 20.89
C GLY A 24 -6.90 -22.20 19.48
N LEU A 25 -5.61 -22.08 19.13
CA LEU A 25 -5.07 -22.60 17.86
C LEU A 25 -5.16 -24.13 17.79
N LEU A 26 -4.81 -24.84 18.86
CA LEU A 26 -4.91 -26.31 18.92
C LEU A 26 -6.35 -26.78 18.83
N ASN A 27 -7.29 -26.11 19.50
CA ASN A 27 -8.69 -26.52 19.48
C ASN A 27 -9.41 -26.20 18.16
N SER A 28 -8.84 -25.32 17.33
CA SER A 28 -9.39 -24.94 16.02
C SER A 28 -8.74 -25.66 14.84
N ASN A 29 -7.72 -26.50 15.07
CA ASN A 29 -6.96 -27.20 14.03
C ASN A 29 -6.72 -28.66 14.44
N PRO A 30 -6.54 -29.60 13.50
CA PRO A 30 -6.19 -30.99 13.82
C PRO A 30 -4.69 -31.10 14.20
N LEU A 31 -4.30 -30.43 15.28
CA LEU A 31 -2.92 -30.36 15.78
C LEU A 31 -2.85 -30.92 17.20
N GLU A 32 -1.84 -31.74 17.45
CA GLU A 32 -1.56 -32.34 18.75
C GLU A 32 -0.16 -31.97 19.24
N ILE A 33 -0.04 -31.74 20.54
CA ILE A 33 1.24 -31.54 21.20
C ILE A 33 1.82 -32.92 21.54
N ILE A 34 3.05 -33.17 21.12
CA ILE A 34 3.85 -34.30 21.59
C ILE A 34 4.68 -33.85 22.79
N PHE A 35 4.24 -34.25 23.98
CA PHE A 35 4.88 -33.95 25.25
C PHE A 35 4.97 -35.21 26.10
N ASP A 36 6.15 -35.43 26.68
CA ASP A 36 6.41 -36.50 27.62
C ASP A 36 6.86 -35.85 28.94
N ALA A 37 6.15 -36.13 30.03
CA ALA A 37 6.46 -35.57 31.35
C ALA A 37 7.77 -36.14 31.93
N SER A 38 8.26 -37.26 31.41
CA SER A 38 9.56 -37.83 31.78
C SER A 38 10.75 -37.14 31.10
N ASP A 39 10.50 -36.32 30.06
CA ASP A 39 11.57 -35.55 29.42
C ASP A 39 12.17 -34.52 30.39
N PRO A 40 13.49 -34.30 30.33
CA PRO A 40 14.10 -33.19 31.05
C PRO A 40 13.62 -31.84 30.47
N PRO A 41 13.51 -30.76 31.27
CA PRO A 41 13.00 -29.48 30.81
C PRO A 41 13.72 -28.94 29.56
N THR A 42 12.98 -28.41 28.59
CA THR A 42 13.55 -27.96 27.30
C THR A 42 14.38 -26.69 27.42
N TYR A 43 14.31 -25.98 28.55
CA TYR A 43 15.17 -24.87 28.91
C TYR A 43 15.62 -24.96 30.37
N LEU A 44 16.92 -24.81 30.58
CA LEU A 44 17.58 -24.72 31.89
C LEU A 44 18.02 -23.29 32.14
N HIS A 45 17.48 -22.69 33.21
CA HIS A 45 17.81 -21.35 33.64
C HIS A 45 19.13 -21.32 34.41
N TYR A 46 19.78 -20.15 34.50
CA TYR A 46 21.04 -19.98 35.22
C TYR A 46 20.97 -20.30 36.72
N ASN A 47 19.79 -20.22 37.32
CA ASN A 47 19.51 -20.57 38.72
C ASN A 47 19.27 -22.08 38.92
N GLY A 48 19.38 -22.90 37.87
CA GLY A 48 19.17 -24.35 37.92
C GLY A 48 17.71 -24.79 37.77
N SER A 49 16.73 -23.88 37.75
CA SER A 49 15.33 -24.26 37.48
C SER A 49 15.14 -24.60 36.00
N GLY A 50 14.26 -25.54 35.69
CA GLY A 50 13.89 -25.90 34.33
C GLY A 50 12.54 -25.34 33.91
N SER A 51 12.36 -25.05 32.62
CA SER A 51 11.08 -24.69 32.02
C SER A 51 10.91 -25.33 30.64
N ASN A 52 9.67 -25.38 30.14
CA ASN A 52 9.30 -26.01 28.86
C ASN A 52 8.75 -25.02 27.81
N PRO A 53 9.51 -24.00 27.39
CA PRO A 53 9.02 -23.01 26.42
C PRO A 53 8.98 -23.55 24.97
N TYR A 54 9.62 -24.68 24.68
CA TYR A 54 9.67 -25.29 23.35
C TYR A 54 8.66 -26.41 23.21
N LEU A 55 7.79 -26.29 22.20
CA LEU A 55 6.69 -27.20 21.94
C LEU A 55 6.95 -27.96 20.63
N LEU A 56 6.64 -29.26 20.62
CA LEU A 56 6.55 -30.06 19.40
C LEU A 56 5.07 -30.29 19.11
N CYS A 57 4.60 -29.78 17.97
CA CYS A 57 3.23 -29.99 17.51
C CYS A 57 3.25 -30.74 16.19
N VAL A 58 2.35 -31.69 16.03
CA VAL A 58 2.18 -32.49 14.82
C VAL A 58 0.71 -32.51 14.45
N SER A 59 0.40 -32.84 13.20
CA SER A 59 -0.98 -33.10 12.80
C SER A 59 -1.50 -34.35 13.52
N SER A 60 -2.79 -34.39 13.88
CA SER A 60 -3.40 -35.53 14.60
C SER A 60 -3.22 -36.88 13.89
N ASP A 61 -3.18 -36.90 12.55
CA ASP A 61 -2.92 -38.12 11.78
C ASP A 61 -1.48 -38.65 11.89
N LEU A 62 -0.58 -37.86 12.46
CA LEU A 62 0.84 -38.20 12.67
C LEU A 62 1.22 -38.36 14.15
N SER A 63 0.32 -38.09 15.09
CA SER A 63 0.66 -38.03 16.51
C SER A 63 1.09 -39.38 17.07
N ASP A 64 0.32 -40.43 16.79
CA ASP A 64 0.63 -41.82 17.19
C ASP A 64 1.95 -42.35 16.60
N TYR A 65 2.42 -41.74 15.50
CA TYR A 65 3.65 -42.14 14.80
C TYR A 65 4.84 -41.26 15.15
N SER A 66 4.62 -40.21 15.94
CA SER A 66 5.61 -39.22 16.31
C SER A 66 6.15 -39.48 17.71
N LYS A 67 7.47 -39.57 17.83
CA LYS A 67 8.19 -39.66 19.10
C LYS A 67 9.04 -38.41 19.30
N ARG A 68 9.22 -38.07 20.56
CA ARG A 68 10.01 -36.93 21.01
C ARG A 68 11.13 -37.42 21.93
N LYS A 69 12.29 -36.76 21.86
CA LYS A 69 13.37 -36.91 22.84
C LYS A 69 14.05 -35.57 23.07
N VAL A 70 14.23 -35.18 24.33
CA VAL A 70 15.02 -33.98 24.68
C VAL A 70 16.47 -34.37 24.95
N ILE A 71 17.42 -33.71 24.30
CA ILE A 71 18.86 -33.93 24.49
C ILE A 71 19.58 -32.65 24.91
N GLU A 72 20.66 -32.81 25.69
CA GLU A 72 21.50 -31.69 26.10
C GLU A 72 22.28 -31.12 24.91
N ALA A 73 22.26 -29.79 24.77
CA ALA A 73 23.05 -29.07 23.78
C ALA A 73 24.26 -28.41 24.47
N PRO A 74 25.50 -28.80 24.15
CA PRO A 74 26.69 -28.25 24.80
C PRO A 74 26.74 -26.72 24.69
N GLY A 75 26.75 -26.04 25.85
CA GLY A 75 26.95 -24.59 25.92
C GLY A 75 25.71 -23.71 25.73
N SER A 76 24.51 -24.28 25.81
CA SER A 76 23.22 -23.56 25.76
C SER A 76 22.34 -23.96 26.94
N GLY A 77 21.62 -23.01 27.54
CA GLY A 77 20.53 -23.35 28.48
C GLY A 77 19.33 -24.01 27.77
N HIS A 78 19.22 -23.83 26.45
CA HIS A 78 18.20 -24.50 25.63
C HIS A 78 18.65 -25.92 25.30
N ARG A 79 17.80 -26.91 25.60
CA ARG A 79 17.95 -28.31 25.19
C ARG A 79 17.33 -28.52 23.82
N GLN A 80 17.89 -29.42 23.03
CA GLN A 80 17.37 -29.73 21.69
C GLN A 80 16.24 -30.76 21.80
N ILE A 81 15.19 -30.57 21.01
CA ILE A 81 14.12 -31.54 20.83
C ILE A 81 14.39 -32.29 19.53
N ILE A 82 14.54 -33.61 19.63
CA ILE A 82 14.58 -34.51 18.48
C ILE A 82 13.19 -35.10 18.31
N ALA A 83 12.59 -34.87 17.14
CA ALA A 83 11.36 -35.53 16.72
C ALA A 83 11.72 -36.71 15.80
N SER A 84 11.05 -37.84 15.95
CA SER A 84 11.18 -39.01 15.09
C SER A 84 9.78 -39.45 14.65
N ILE A 85 9.57 -39.62 13.35
CA ILE A 85 8.29 -40.06 12.81
C ILE A 85 8.50 -41.42 12.16
N VAL A 86 7.72 -42.41 12.57
CA VAL A 86 7.76 -43.75 11.97
C VAL A 86 6.90 -43.73 10.70
N LEU A 87 7.54 -43.94 9.55
CA LEU A 87 6.84 -44.08 8.27
C LEU A 87 6.58 -45.57 8.02
N PHE A 88 5.32 -45.98 7.84
CA PHE A 88 5.03 -47.35 7.42
C PHE A 88 5.41 -47.56 5.96
N GLY A 89 6.16 -48.63 5.71
CA GLY A 89 6.36 -49.19 4.40
C GLY A 89 5.08 -49.90 3.94
N SER A 90 4.19 -49.15 3.28
CA SER A 90 3.20 -49.73 2.39
C SER A 90 3.15 -48.85 1.16
N GLU A 91 3.22 -49.49 -0.01
CA GLU A 91 3.21 -48.93 -1.35
C GLU A 91 2.11 -47.85 -1.55
N ARG A 92 2.36 -46.61 -1.13
CA ARG A 92 1.62 -45.48 -1.66
C ARG A 92 2.24 -45.16 -3.00
N LYS A 93 1.51 -45.48 -4.08
CA LYS A 93 1.74 -44.93 -5.42
C LYS A 93 2.16 -43.47 -5.25
N LYS A 94 3.35 -43.11 -5.72
CA LYS A 94 3.79 -41.72 -5.80
C LYS A 94 2.76 -40.93 -6.59
N GLN A 95 1.74 -40.38 -5.93
CA GLN A 95 1.11 -39.18 -6.42
C GLN A 95 2.24 -38.16 -6.47
N LYS A 96 2.51 -37.65 -7.67
CA LYS A 96 3.38 -36.49 -7.83
C LYS A 96 2.76 -35.39 -6.99
N ASP A 97 3.33 -35.15 -5.81
CA ASP A 97 3.02 -33.94 -5.06
C ASP A 97 3.25 -32.76 -6.01
N PRO A 98 2.29 -31.82 -6.13
CA PRO A 98 2.55 -30.58 -6.82
C PRO A 98 3.78 -29.97 -6.15
N GLN A 99 4.81 -29.63 -6.93
CA GLN A 99 6.05 -29.03 -6.43
C GLN A 99 5.67 -27.88 -5.50
N LYS A 100 5.79 -28.15 -4.19
CA LYS A 100 5.54 -27.15 -3.17
C LYS A 100 6.62 -26.10 -3.36
N VAL A 101 6.25 -24.92 -3.85
CA VAL A 101 7.16 -23.79 -4.00
C VAL A 101 7.51 -23.32 -2.59
N SER A 102 8.54 -23.92 -1.99
CA SER A 102 9.06 -23.47 -0.71
C SER A 102 9.84 -22.19 -0.96
N TRP A 103 9.34 -21.08 -0.42
CA TRP A 103 10.07 -19.81 -0.37
C TRP A 103 11.42 -20.01 0.34
N ASN A 104 12.52 -19.83 -0.39
CA ASN A 104 13.87 -19.93 0.15
C ASN A 104 14.55 -18.56 0.02
N PHE A 105 14.73 -17.87 1.16
CA PHE A 105 15.36 -16.55 1.26
C PHE A 105 16.77 -16.49 0.64
N LYS A 106 17.48 -17.63 0.53
CA LYS A 106 18.82 -17.71 -0.08
C LYS A 106 18.81 -17.98 -1.59
N LYS A 107 17.68 -18.43 -2.15
CA LYS A 107 17.52 -18.74 -3.59
C LYS A 107 16.72 -17.69 -4.36
N ALA A 108 16.16 -16.69 -3.67
CA ALA A 108 15.58 -15.54 -4.34
C ALA A 108 16.68 -14.84 -5.15
N ASP A 109 16.40 -14.61 -6.43
CA ASP A 109 17.24 -13.80 -7.31
C ASP A 109 17.09 -12.33 -6.91
N TRP A 110 17.78 -11.97 -5.83
CA TRP A 110 17.75 -10.63 -5.26
C TRP A 110 18.29 -9.58 -6.24
N GLN A 111 19.08 -9.98 -7.24
CA GLN A 111 19.54 -9.04 -8.27
C GLN A 111 18.34 -8.56 -9.09
N ASN A 112 17.43 -9.44 -9.50
CA ASN A 112 16.22 -9.02 -10.21
C ASN A 112 15.19 -8.29 -9.34
N VAL A 113 15.07 -8.63 -8.05
CA VAL A 113 14.10 -7.98 -7.14
C VAL A 113 14.59 -6.61 -6.63
N LEU A 114 15.90 -6.44 -6.41
CA LEU A 114 16.45 -5.18 -5.87
C LEU A 114 16.83 -4.16 -6.95
N LEU A 115 17.05 -4.60 -8.20
CA LEU A 115 17.41 -3.69 -9.29
C LEU A 115 16.24 -2.84 -9.81
N GLN A 116 14.98 -3.20 -9.50
CA GLN A 116 13.83 -2.42 -9.97
C GLN A 116 13.34 -1.33 -9.01
N GLU A 117 13.52 -1.41 -7.67
CA GLU A 117 12.88 -0.38 -6.79
C GLU A 117 13.61 0.13 -5.54
N ILE A 118 14.79 -0.35 -5.11
CA ILE A 118 15.46 0.28 -3.93
C ILE A 118 16.98 0.36 -4.12
N LYS A 119 17.45 1.41 -4.81
CA LYS A 119 18.89 1.75 -4.92
C LYS A 119 19.52 2.27 -3.61
N THR A 120 18.81 2.27 -2.49
CA THR A 120 19.26 2.91 -1.23
C THR A 120 19.09 2.05 0.01
N TYR A 121 19.27 0.72 -0.09
CA TYR A 121 19.50 -0.07 1.13
C TYR A 121 20.84 0.34 1.75
N LYS A 122 20.82 1.31 2.68
CA LYS A 122 21.98 1.64 3.51
C LYS A 122 22.31 0.39 4.32
N CYS A 123 23.47 -0.20 4.03
CA CYS A 123 24.01 -1.31 4.79
C CYS A 123 23.99 -0.95 6.29
N PHE A 124 23.26 -1.71 7.11
CA PHE A 124 23.14 -1.51 8.57
C PHE A 124 24.47 -1.75 9.33
N TRP A 125 25.57 -1.94 8.60
CA TRP A 125 26.87 -2.29 9.12
C TRP A 125 27.71 -1.05 9.45
N SER A 126 27.54 -0.52 10.67
CA SER A 126 28.25 0.66 11.16
C SER A 126 29.72 0.40 11.54
N ILE A 127 30.50 1.47 11.72
CA ILE A 127 31.86 1.40 12.29
C ILE A 127 31.83 0.77 13.69
N GLU A 128 30.87 1.15 14.51
CA GLU A 128 30.64 0.57 15.84
C GLU A 128 30.41 -0.96 15.80
N LEU A 129 29.61 -1.45 14.83
CA LEU A 129 29.40 -2.88 14.63
C LEU A 129 30.67 -3.62 14.22
N LYS A 130 31.55 -2.99 13.43
CA LYS A 130 32.87 -3.54 13.10
C LYS A 130 33.73 -3.70 14.35
N GLU A 131 33.73 -2.71 15.24
CA GLU A 131 34.51 -2.73 16.47
C GLU A 131 34.02 -3.79 17.47
N VAL A 132 32.71 -3.87 17.69
CA VAL A 132 32.11 -4.90 18.57
C VAL A 132 32.39 -6.30 18.01
N LYS A 133 32.30 -6.48 16.69
CA LYS A 133 32.64 -7.75 16.03
C LYS A 133 34.11 -8.12 16.22
N ALA A 134 35.03 -7.16 16.03
CA ALA A 134 36.46 -7.35 16.18
C ALA A 134 36.84 -7.70 17.63
N LYS A 135 36.24 -7.04 18.62
CA LYS A 135 36.43 -7.36 20.04
C LYS A 135 35.98 -8.77 20.36
N ARG A 136 34.82 -9.20 19.84
CA ARG A 136 34.33 -10.57 19.98
C ARG A 136 35.28 -11.59 19.33
N ASP A 137 35.84 -11.30 18.15
CA ASP A 137 36.82 -12.19 17.51
C ASP A 137 38.12 -12.34 18.31
N ARG A 138 38.64 -11.24 18.88
CA ARG A 138 39.82 -11.29 19.75
C ARG A 138 39.58 -12.18 20.97
N LEU A 139 38.43 -12.03 21.63
CA LEU A 139 38.08 -12.86 22.78
C LEU A 139 37.82 -14.32 22.40
N LYS A 140 37.26 -14.59 21.22
CA LYS A 140 37.11 -15.96 20.72
C LYS A 140 38.47 -16.64 20.60
N ARG A 141 39.43 -16.00 19.91
CA ARG A 141 40.80 -16.54 19.76
C ARG A 141 41.47 -16.76 21.11
N LYS A 142 41.32 -15.81 22.05
CA LYS A 142 41.87 -15.94 23.40
C LYS A 142 41.28 -17.14 24.14
N ALA A 143 39.96 -17.33 24.08
CA ALA A 143 39.29 -18.46 24.73
C ALA A 143 39.67 -19.81 24.10
N GLU A 144 39.83 -19.88 22.78
CA GLU A 144 40.30 -21.07 22.07
C GLU A 144 41.72 -21.47 22.44
N LEU A 145 42.61 -20.48 22.60
CA LEU A 145 44.02 -20.70 23.00
C LEU A 145 44.16 -21.05 24.48
N SER A 146 43.50 -20.30 25.37
CA SER A 146 43.70 -20.44 26.81
C SER A 146 42.94 -21.62 27.42
N LYS A 147 41.81 -22.02 26.80
CA LYS A 147 40.85 -22.99 27.33
C LYS A 147 40.36 -22.68 28.76
N LYS A 148 40.57 -21.47 29.27
CA LYS A 148 40.16 -21.07 30.63
C LYS A 148 38.65 -20.75 30.64
N PRO A 149 37.89 -21.25 31.62
CA PRO A 149 36.45 -20.96 31.73
C PRO A 149 36.11 -19.46 31.77
N GLN A 150 36.97 -18.65 32.39
CA GLN A 150 36.82 -17.20 32.47
C GLN A 150 36.85 -16.53 31.09
N ASP A 151 37.77 -16.94 30.20
CA ASP A 151 37.89 -16.38 28.85
C ASP A 151 36.68 -16.77 27.98
N VAL A 152 36.14 -17.97 28.17
CA VAL A 152 34.88 -18.42 27.52
C VAL A 152 33.71 -17.55 27.97
N ILE A 153 33.62 -17.21 29.26
CA ILE A 153 32.58 -16.30 29.79
C ILE A 153 32.70 -14.91 29.17
N PHE A 154 33.91 -14.35 29.10
CA PHE A 154 34.13 -13.03 28.48
C PHE A 154 33.77 -13.02 26.99
N TRP A 155 34.13 -14.07 26.24
CA TRP A 155 33.72 -14.22 24.85
C TRP A 155 32.19 -14.29 24.71
N ARG A 156 31.51 -15.11 25.52
CA ARG A 156 30.04 -15.23 25.52
C ARG A 156 29.35 -13.91 25.81
N LYS A 157 29.84 -13.14 26.79
CA LYS A 157 29.34 -11.78 27.07
C LYS A 157 29.44 -10.86 25.85
N GLN A 158 30.57 -10.89 25.13
CA GLN A 158 30.72 -10.09 23.91
C GLN A 158 29.88 -10.60 22.72
N VAL A 159 29.62 -11.91 22.63
CA VAL A 159 28.67 -12.45 21.63
C VAL A 159 27.25 -11.93 21.88
N ALA A 160 26.81 -11.91 23.15
CA ALA A 160 25.51 -11.36 23.53
C ALA A 160 25.43 -9.85 23.22
N MET A 161 26.50 -9.11 23.51
CA MET A 161 26.60 -7.68 23.20
C MET A 161 26.50 -7.44 21.69
N LEU A 162 27.25 -8.17 20.87
CA LEU A 162 27.17 -8.08 19.40
C LEU A 162 25.76 -8.37 18.87
N ARG A 163 25.10 -9.42 19.37
CA ARG A 163 23.72 -9.76 18.97
C ARG A 163 22.74 -8.64 19.33
N LYS A 164 22.85 -8.07 20.53
CA LYS A 164 22.04 -6.93 20.97
C LYS A 164 22.26 -5.72 20.07
N THR A 165 23.51 -5.35 19.79
CA THR A 165 23.84 -4.21 18.94
C THR A 165 23.34 -4.42 17.50
N VAL A 166 23.52 -5.61 16.92
CA VAL A 166 22.96 -5.93 15.58
C VAL A 166 21.44 -5.77 15.55
N LEU A 167 20.73 -6.27 16.57
CA LEU A 167 19.28 -6.15 16.64
C LEU A 167 18.83 -4.69 16.76
N VAL A 168 19.49 -3.90 17.59
CA VAL A 168 19.19 -2.47 17.75
C VAL A 168 19.44 -1.72 16.44
N VAL A 169 20.58 -1.91 15.80
CA VAL A 169 20.91 -1.22 14.54
C VAL A 169 20.01 -1.67 13.39
N LYS A 170 19.63 -2.95 13.33
CA LYS A 170 18.63 -3.43 12.35
C LYS A 170 17.26 -2.81 12.59
N ARG A 171 16.82 -2.74 13.85
CA ARG A 171 15.55 -2.08 14.20
C ARG A 171 15.59 -0.59 13.89
N GLN A 172 16.71 0.08 14.15
CA GLN A 172 16.88 1.49 13.82
C GLN A 172 16.88 1.69 12.30
N ALA A 173 17.62 0.89 11.54
CA ALA A 173 17.62 0.98 10.08
C ALA A 173 16.23 0.69 9.49
N PHE A 174 15.52 -0.29 10.03
CA PHE A 174 14.13 -0.55 9.65
C PHE A 174 13.21 0.61 10.04
N SER A 175 13.36 1.16 11.25
CA SER A 175 12.64 2.34 11.70
C SER A 175 12.95 3.55 10.85
N ASP A 176 14.20 3.76 10.41
CA ASP A 176 14.58 4.88 9.55
C ASP A 176 14.00 4.71 8.15
N ILE A 177 13.92 3.47 7.64
CA ILE A 177 13.23 3.15 6.38
C ILE A 177 11.73 3.41 6.53
N CYS A 178 11.11 2.99 7.63
CA CYS A 178 9.73 3.29 7.98
C CYS A 178 9.57 4.81 8.06
N THR A 179 10.31 5.53 8.90
CA THR A 179 10.24 7.00 9.02
C THR A 179 10.49 7.73 7.70
N LEU A 180 11.41 7.28 6.84
CA LEU A 180 11.61 7.88 5.50
C LEU A 180 10.40 7.63 4.59
N ARG A 181 9.75 6.47 4.73
CA ARG A 181 8.53 6.06 4.03
C ARG A 181 7.25 6.63 4.66
N ASP A 182 7.27 6.95 5.94
CA ASP A 182 6.17 7.54 6.72
C ASP A 182 6.18 9.07 6.53
N MET A 183 7.38 9.68 6.49
CA MET A 183 7.55 11.07 6.01
C MET A 183 7.24 11.19 4.51
N ALA A 184 7.25 10.07 3.79
CA ALA A 184 6.83 9.97 2.40
C ALA A 184 5.46 9.29 2.34
N ILE A 185 4.46 9.78 3.09
CA ILE A 185 3.01 9.57 2.86
C ILE A 185 2.70 8.16 2.33
N GLY A 186 3.22 7.14 3.01
CA GLY A 186 3.14 5.77 2.54
C GLY A 186 2.02 5.09 3.26
N PHE A 187 0.77 5.21 2.78
CA PHE A 187 -0.32 4.39 3.29
C PHE A 187 0.12 2.91 3.23
N GLN A 188 0.28 2.28 4.39
CA GLN A 188 0.55 0.84 4.50
C GLN A 188 -0.77 0.15 4.82
N PRO A 189 -1.49 -0.35 3.79
CA PRO A 189 -2.75 -1.02 4.02
C PRO A 189 -2.56 -2.26 4.90
N SER A 190 -3.52 -2.52 5.77
CA SER A 190 -3.58 -3.76 6.51
C SER A 190 -3.76 -4.96 5.56
N LEU A 191 -3.44 -6.17 6.03
CA LEU A 191 -3.71 -7.39 5.25
C LEU A 191 -5.20 -7.52 4.87
N LEU A 192 -6.09 -7.17 5.79
CA LEU A 192 -7.53 -7.14 5.53
C LEU A 192 -7.87 -6.15 4.42
N TYR A 193 -7.33 -4.92 4.49
CA TYR A 193 -7.54 -3.90 3.45
C TYR A 193 -7.07 -4.41 2.08
N MET A 194 -5.85 -4.94 2.00
CA MET A 194 -5.32 -5.47 0.73
C MET A 194 -6.17 -6.62 0.18
N ALA A 195 -6.68 -7.49 1.05
CA ALA A 195 -7.58 -8.58 0.66
C ALA A 195 -8.93 -8.06 0.14
N LEU A 196 -9.52 -7.06 0.82
CA LEU A 196 -10.77 -6.42 0.40
C LEU A 196 -10.61 -5.69 -0.94
N VAL A 197 -9.56 -4.87 -1.10
CA VAL A 197 -9.23 -4.23 -2.38
C VAL A 197 -9.15 -5.27 -3.49
N LYS A 198 -8.34 -6.32 -3.29
CA LYS A 198 -8.13 -7.35 -4.32
C LYS A 198 -9.43 -8.06 -4.67
N THR A 199 -10.25 -8.37 -3.68
CA THR A 199 -11.55 -9.04 -3.89
C THR A 199 -12.51 -8.12 -4.64
N ALA A 200 -12.61 -6.85 -4.24
CA ALA A 200 -13.48 -5.87 -4.87
C ALA A 200 -13.05 -5.57 -6.31
N SER A 201 -11.75 -5.34 -6.55
CA SER A 201 -11.22 -5.12 -7.89
C SER A 201 -11.48 -6.32 -8.80
N GLU A 202 -11.38 -7.53 -8.26
CA GLU A 202 -11.62 -8.76 -9.02
C GLU A 202 -13.10 -8.97 -9.34
N LEU A 203 -13.98 -8.62 -8.39
CA LEU A 203 -15.42 -8.67 -8.60
C LEU A 203 -15.84 -7.68 -9.69
N CYS A 204 -15.35 -6.43 -9.64
CA CYS A 204 -15.58 -5.45 -10.69
C CYS A 204 -15.07 -5.99 -12.03
N ARG A 205 -13.85 -6.53 -12.07
CA ARG A 205 -13.22 -7.02 -13.30
C ARG A 205 -13.93 -8.21 -13.94
N ARG A 206 -14.43 -9.16 -13.15
CA ARG A 206 -14.98 -10.43 -13.67
C ARG A 206 -16.48 -10.43 -13.90
N ASN A 207 -17.20 -9.41 -13.44
CA ASN A 207 -18.65 -9.39 -13.49
C ASN A 207 -19.16 -8.50 -14.65
N PRO A 208 -19.72 -9.08 -15.72
CA PRO A 208 -20.17 -8.31 -16.88
C PRO A 208 -21.30 -7.32 -16.58
N GLU A 209 -22.14 -7.60 -15.58
CA GLU A 209 -23.22 -6.69 -15.20
C GLU A 209 -22.68 -5.45 -14.48
N ILE A 210 -21.69 -5.64 -13.59
CA ILE A 210 -20.98 -4.53 -12.94
C ILE A 210 -20.21 -3.72 -13.99
N ASP A 211 -19.49 -4.39 -14.89
CA ASP A 211 -18.77 -3.78 -16.01
C ASP A 211 -19.70 -2.95 -16.91
N ALA A 212 -20.81 -3.52 -17.35
CA ALA A 212 -21.79 -2.82 -18.17
C ALA A 212 -22.33 -1.56 -17.49
N PHE A 213 -22.53 -1.60 -16.18
CA PHE A 213 -22.99 -0.45 -15.41
C PHE A 213 -21.90 0.62 -15.22
N ILE A 214 -20.62 0.24 -15.15
CA ILE A 214 -19.50 1.18 -15.08
C ILE A 214 -19.28 1.88 -16.43
N VAL A 215 -19.29 1.10 -17.53
CA VAL A 215 -18.89 1.55 -18.87
C VAL A 215 -20.03 2.29 -19.58
N LYS A 216 -21.28 1.82 -19.46
CA LYS A 216 -22.42 2.44 -20.15
C LYS A 216 -22.99 3.59 -19.31
N PRO A 217 -22.94 4.85 -19.77
CA PRO A 217 -23.76 5.89 -19.16
C PRO A 217 -25.25 5.58 -19.38
N PRO A 218 -26.14 6.02 -18.46
CA PRO A 218 -27.57 5.84 -18.68
C PRO A 218 -27.99 6.50 -19.99
N GLU A 219 -28.85 5.82 -20.76
CA GLU A 219 -29.49 6.43 -21.92
C GLU A 219 -30.17 7.74 -21.49
N LYS A 220 -29.86 8.83 -22.19
CA LYS A 220 -30.50 10.13 -21.97
C LYS A 220 -32.01 9.97 -22.18
N LYS A 221 -32.79 9.79 -21.10
CA LYS A 221 -34.24 9.97 -21.16
C LYS A 221 -34.50 11.42 -21.55
N LYS A 222 -35.04 11.63 -22.75
CA LYS A 222 -35.23 12.93 -23.43
C LYS A 222 -36.12 13.95 -22.70
N THR A 223 -36.54 13.71 -21.45
CA THR A 223 -37.72 14.40 -20.88
C THR A 223 -37.52 15.08 -19.53
N THR A 224 -36.29 15.27 -19.02
CA THR A 224 -36.10 16.05 -17.79
C THR A 224 -35.07 17.15 -17.95
N THR A 225 -35.57 18.37 -17.75
CA THR A 225 -34.89 19.66 -17.67
C THR A 225 -33.57 19.60 -16.90
N ARG A 226 -32.46 19.78 -17.62
CA ARG A 226 -31.23 20.52 -17.26
C ARG A 226 -30.77 20.49 -15.78
N LYS A 227 -30.78 19.32 -15.14
CA LYS A 227 -29.80 18.94 -14.14
C LYS A 227 -29.09 17.72 -14.72
N GLU A 228 -27.87 17.93 -15.21
CA GLU A 228 -26.97 16.83 -15.51
C GLU A 228 -26.86 15.99 -14.25
N ILE A 229 -27.38 14.76 -14.27
CA ILE A 229 -27.10 13.80 -13.21
C ILE A 229 -25.58 13.67 -13.20
N SER A 230 -24.96 14.13 -12.14
CA SER A 230 -23.51 14.04 -12.00
C SER A 230 -23.12 12.57 -12.12
N GLU A 231 -22.01 12.29 -12.82
CA GLU A 231 -21.58 10.91 -13.03
C GLU A 231 -21.33 10.13 -11.72
N SER A 232 -21.18 10.84 -10.58
CA SER A 232 -21.24 10.32 -9.23
C SER A 232 -22.64 9.87 -8.82
N GLU A 233 -23.70 10.66 -9.00
CA GLU A 233 -25.08 10.27 -8.61
C GLU A 233 -25.54 8.95 -9.24
N PHE A 234 -25.01 8.57 -10.41
CA PHE A 234 -25.37 7.30 -11.06
C PHE A 234 -24.82 6.05 -10.35
N VAL A 235 -23.59 6.09 -9.81
CA VAL A 235 -23.02 4.99 -8.98
C VAL A 235 -23.67 4.96 -7.58
N TYR A 236 -24.55 5.93 -7.31
CA TYR A 236 -25.33 6.05 -6.10
C TYR A 236 -26.82 5.69 -6.30
N SER A 237 -27.17 5.07 -7.43
CA SER A 237 -28.53 4.58 -7.64
C SER A 237 -28.84 3.35 -6.77
N THR A 238 -30.11 3.21 -6.43
CA THR A 238 -30.64 2.03 -5.75
C THR A 238 -30.45 0.74 -6.56
N GLU A 239 -30.46 0.85 -7.89
CA GLU A 239 -30.19 -0.26 -8.82
C GLU A 239 -28.76 -0.77 -8.67
N TRP A 240 -27.77 0.13 -8.56
CA TRP A 240 -26.38 -0.25 -8.31
C TRP A 240 -26.22 -0.92 -6.94
N GLU A 241 -26.82 -0.35 -5.89
CA GLU A 241 -26.74 -0.93 -4.55
C GLU A 241 -27.37 -2.33 -4.51
N SER A 242 -28.52 -2.54 -5.16
CA SER A 242 -29.13 -3.86 -5.29
C SER A 242 -28.21 -4.84 -6.02
N LEU A 243 -27.68 -4.45 -7.19
CA LEU A 243 -26.78 -5.29 -7.98
C LEU A 243 -25.55 -5.71 -7.17
N ILE A 244 -24.88 -4.78 -6.50
CA ILE A 244 -23.68 -5.07 -5.72
C ILE A 244 -24.00 -5.97 -4.53
N ASN A 245 -25.09 -5.72 -3.80
CA ASN A 245 -25.52 -6.58 -2.70
C ASN A 245 -25.76 -8.02 -3.18
N ASP A 246 -26.46 -8.18 -4.30
CA ASP A 246 -26.71 -9.50 -4.90
C ASP A 246 -25.40 -10.20 -5.25
N LYS A 247 -24.48 -9.52 -5.96
CA LYS A 247 -23.20 -10.15 -6.36
C LYS A 247 -22.29 -10.45 -5.17
N VAL A 248 -22.28 -9.61 -4.14
CA VAL A 248 -21.47 -9.84 -2.93
C VAL A 248 -22.03 -10.98 -2.08
N SER A 249 -23.36 -11.12 -1.99
CA SER A 249 -24.00 -12.21 -1.23
C SER A 249 -23.62 -13.60 -1.77
N LEU A 250 -23.41 -13.71 -3.09
CA LEU A 250 -23.00 -14.95 -3.76
C LEU A 250 -21.58 -15.40 -3.39
N LEU A 251 -20.77 -14.55 -2.77
CA LEU A 251 -19.39 -14.90 -2.36
C LEU A 251 -19.34 -15.77 -1.09
N GLY A 252 -20.45 -15.96 -0.39
CA GLY A 252 -20.49 -16.78 0.83
C GLY A 252 -19.70 -16.20 2.01
N LEU A 253 -19.41 -14.89 1.99
CA LEU A 253 -18.68 -14.21 3.05
C LEU A 253 -19.59 -13.93 4.26
N PRO A 254 -19.06 -13.85 5.50
CA PRO A 254 -19.80 -13.33 6.65
C PRO A 254 -20.33 -11.91 6.40
N THR A 255 -21.52 -11.58 6.93
CA THR A 255 -22.21 -10.30 6.70
C THR A 255 -21.34 -9.07 6.96
N GLY A 256 -20.53 -9.08 8.03
CA GLY A 256 -19.61 -7.96 8.31
C GLY A 256 -18.53 -7.79 7.24
N LEU A 257 -18.03 -8.88 6.66
CA LEU A 257 -17.07 -8.81 5.55
C LEU A 257 -17.74 -8.42 4.23
N GLN A 258 -19.01 -8.81 4.02
CA GLN A 258 -19.79 -8.36 2.87
C GLN A 258 -19.94 -6.83 2.90
N GLN A 259 -20.36 -6.27 4.03
CA GLN A 259 -20.50 -4.82 4.22
C GLN A 259 -19.18 -4.08 3.96
N ASN A 260 -18.08 -4.58 4.52
CA ASN A 260 -16.75 -4.01 4.26
C ASN A 260 -16.38 -4.11 2.77
N LEU A 261 -16.68 -5.21 2.10
CA LEU A 261 -16.37 -5.37 0.68
C LEU A 261 -17.15 -4.39 -0.20
N ILE A 262 -18.44 -4.19 0.09
CA ILE A 262 -19.31 -3.25 -0.63
C ILE A 262 -18.75 -1.83 -0.57
N GLN A 263 -18.22 -1.41 0.58
CA GLN A 263 -17.58 -0.10 0.74
C GLN A 263 -16.35 0.10 -0.16
N PHE A 264 -15.67 -0.97 -0.58
CA PHE A 264 -14.50 -0.90 -1.47
C PHE A 264 -14.88 -0.98 -2.94
N ILE A 265 -15.97 -1.68 -3.28
CA ILE A 265 -16.44 -1.83 -4.66
C ILE A 265 -16.78 -0.47 -5.27
N ARG A 266 -17.50 0.39 -4.53
CA ARG A 266 -17.91 1.72 -5.00
C ARG A 266 -16.73 2.61 -5.42
N PRO A 267 -15.72 2.90 -4.56
CA PRO A 267 -14.59 3.73 -4.95
C PRO A 267 -13.74 3.08 -6.06
N ILE A 268 -13.62 1.75 -6.09
CA ILE A 268 -12.95 1.04 -7.18
C ILE A 268 -13.68 1.28 -8.52
N SER A 269 -15.00 1.15 -8.55
CA SER A 269 -15.81 1.40 -9.74
C SER A 269 -15.71 2.86 -10.22
N LEU A 270 -15.71 3.82 -9.28
CA LEU A 270 -15.46 5.23 -9.62
C LEU A 270 -14.07 5.42 -10.21
N LYS A 271 -13.03 4.79 -9.65
CA LYS A 271 -11.67 4.88 -10.21
C LYS A 271 -11.53 4.25 -11.57
N ILE A 272 -12.20 3.14 -11.85
CA ILE A 272 -12.28 2.55 -13.19
C ILE A 272 -12.90 3.57 -14.16
N LYS A 273 -14.05 4.14 -13.78
CA LYS A 273 -14.79 5.09 -14.62
C LYS A 273 -13.98 6.36 -14.91
N GLU A 274 -13.39 6.96 -13.88
CA GLU A 274 -12.51 8.13 -14.00
C GLU A 274 -11.34 7.84 -14.96
N TRP A 275 -10.72 6.66 -14.81
CA TRP A 275 -9.60 6.25 -15.63
C TRP A 275 -10.01 6.07 -17.09
N ILE A 276 -11.10 5.34 -17.36
CA ILE A 276 -11.64 5.16 -18.72
C ILE A 276 -11.98 6.51 -19.33
N PHE A 277 -12.69 7.37 -18.60
CA PHE A 277 -13.07 8.69 -19.09
C PHE A 277 -11.87 9.55 -19.48
N TYR A 278 -10.85 9.61 -18.61
CA TYR A 278 -9.63 10.35 -18.88
C TYR A 278 -8.94 9.85 -20.16
N HIS A 279 -8.80 8.53 -20.31
CA HIS A 279 -8.11 7.95 -21.46
C HIS A 279 -8.92 8.03 -22.76
N CYS A 280 -10.23 7.82 -22.72
CA CYS A 280 -11.09 8.03 -23.89
C CYS A 280 -11.02 9.47 -24.40
N ASN A 281 -11.02 10.46 -23.50
CA ASN A 281 -10.87 11.86 -23.87
C ASN A 281 -9.47 12.17 -24.43
N LEU A 282 -8.42 11.59 -23.82
CA LEU A 282 -7.04 11.80 -24.25
C LEU A 282 -6.77 11.20 -25.64
N LEU A 283 -7.38 10.05 -25.93
CA LEU A 283 -7.16 9.27 -27.14
C LEU A 283 -8.22 9.53 -28.23
N ASN A 284 -9.24 10.33 -27.91
CA ASN A 284 -10.39 10.61 -28.77
C ASN A 284 -11.07 9.33 -29.27
N CYS A 285 -11.29 8.37 -28.37
CA CYS A 285 -11.95 7.09 -28.68
C CYS A 285 -13.28 6.91 -27.92
N GLU A 286 -14.19 6.09 -28.46
CA GLU A 286 -15.48 5.86 -27.81
C GLU A 286 -15.37 4.90 -26.62
N ARG A 287 -16.13 5.17 -25.55
CA ARG A 287 -16.13 4.34 -24.32
C ARG A 287 -16.53 2.87 -24.56
N SER A 288 -17.33 2.62 -25.60
CA SER A 288 -17.88 1.29 -25.93
C SER A 288 -16.96 0.41 -26.79
N GLU A 289 -15.89 0.97 -27.35
CA GLU A 289 -15.05 0.25 -28.31
C GLU A 289 -14.06 -0.72 -27.64
N PHE A 290 -13.78 -0.54 -26.34
CA PHE A 290 -12.68 -1.27 -25.68
C PHE A 290 -13.03 -1.80 -24.30
N ASN A 291 -12.82 -3.11 -24.10
CA ASN A 291 -12.82 -3.71 -22.76
C ASN A 291 -11.48 -3.44 -22.05
N LEU A 292 -11.25 -2.17 -21.70
CA LEU A 292 -10.06 -1.72 -20.97
C LEU A 292 -10.00 -2.30 -19.55
N GLN A 293 -11.15 -2.68 -19.00
CA GLN A 293 -11.31 -3.25 -17.66
C GLN A 293 -10.49 -4.54 -17.47
N SER A 294 -10.42 -5.37 -18.51
CA SER A 294 -9.64 -6.61 -18.51
C SER A 294 -8.13 -6.40 -18.32
N CYS A 295 -7.62 -5.23 -18.69
CA CYS A 295 -6.20 -4.86 -18.62
C CYS A 295 -5.83 -4.04 -17.37
N LEU A 296 -6.80 -3.71 -16.51
CA LEU A 296 -6.54 -2.90 -15.33
C LEU A 296 -5.71 -3.67 -14.31
N HIS A 297 -4.55 -3.10 -14.00
CA HIS A 297 -3.71 -3.54 -12.89
C HIS A 297 -3.96 -2.66 -11.68
N TRP A 298 -4.04 -3.28 -10.50
CA TRP A 298 -4.30 -2.60 -9.24
C TRP A 298 -3.07 -2.66 -8.34
N ASN A 299 -2.81 -1.57 -7.65
CA ASN A 299 -1.84 -1.56 -6.56
C ASN A 299 -2.50 -2.04 -5.25
N SER A 300 -1.70 -2.22 -4.19
CA SER A 300 -2.20 -2.67 -2.89
C SER A 300 -3.06 -1.64 -2.15
N ASN A 301 -3.04 -0.37 -2.56
CA ASN A 301 -3.85 0.69 -1.98
C ASN A 301 -5.19 0.90 -2.69
N GLY A 302 -5.53 0.06 -3.67
CA GLY A 302 -6.82 0.15 -4.37
C GLY A 302 -6.90 1.25 -5.41
N MET A 303 -5.76 1.70 -5.94
CA MET A 303 -5.68 2.55 -7.13
C MET A 303 -5.17 1.74 -8.33
N ILE A 304 -5.53 2.19 -9.52
CA ILE A 304 -5.02 1.64 -10.78
C ILE A 304 -3.52 1.96 -10.90
N ASP A 305 -2.73 0.93 -11.18
CA ASP A 305 -1.32 1.01 -11.58
C ASP A 305 -1.30 1.36 -13.07
N ASP A 306 -1.26 2.66 -13.36
CA ASP A 306 -1.39 3.19 -14.71
C ASP A 306 -0.30 2.65 -15.65
N HIS A 307 0.93 2.51 -15.15
CA HIS A 307 2.05 2.02 -15.94
C HIS A 307 1.88 0.55 -16.33
N LYS A 308 1.55 -0.33 -15.37
CA LYS A 308 1.30 -1.75 -15.70
C LYS A 308 0.07 -1.93 -16.58
N THR A 309 -0.96 -1.13 -16.33
CA THR A 309 -2.18 -1.10 -17.16
C THR A 309 -1.84 -0.70 -18.59
N ALA A 310 -1.07 0.36 -18.78
CA ALA A 310 -0.62 0.81 -20.10
C ALA A 310 0.22 -0.25 -20.83
N ILE A 311 1.14 -0.93 -20.13
CA ILE A 311 1.91 -2.06 -20.69
C ILE A 311 0.96 -3.18 -21.14
N SER A 312 -0.01 -3.55 -20.29
CA SER A 312 -0.98 -4.59 -20.62
C SER A 312 -1.79 -4.24 -21.86
N ILE A 313 -2.16 -2.97 -22.05
CA ILE A 313 -2.91 -2.52 -23.22
C ILE A 313 -2.00 -2.51 -24.46
N ALA A 314 -0.83 -1.88 -24.39
CA ALA A 314 0.10 -1.75 -25.51
C ALA A 314 0.53 -3.11 -26.10
N ARG A 315 0.64 -4.14 -25.25
CA ARG A 315 1.05 -5.50 -25.65
C ARG A 315 -0.12 -6.43 -25.99
N ASN A 316 -1.36 -5.98 -25.84
CA ASN A 316 -2.51 -6.83 -26.12
C ASN A 316 -2.94 -6.68 -27.58
N GLU A 317 -2.70 -7.73 -28.37
CA GLU A 317 -3.01 -7.82 -29.81
C GLU A 317 -4.52 -7.76 -30.13
N THR A 318 -5.41 -7.89 -29.13
CA THR A 318 -6.86 -7.72 -29.35
C THR A 318 -7.24 -6.26 -29.60
N PHE A 319 -6.38 -5.31 -29.22
CA PHE A 319 -6.58 -3.89 -29.49
C PHE A 319 -5.97 -3.50 -30.84
N ASP A 320 -6.58 -2.52 -31.49
CA ASP A 320 -6.04 -1.99 -32.73
C ASP A 320 -4.64 -1.36 -32.51
N LEU A 321 -3.86 -1.35 -33.58
CA LEU A 321 -2.48 -0.89 -33.55
C LEU A 321 -2.36 0.59 -33.16
N ALA A 322 -3.34 1.42 -33.55
CA ALA A 322 -3.32 2.84 -33.26
C ALA A 322 -3.49 3.11 -31.76
N LEU A 323 -4.46 2.48 -31.11
CA LEU A 323 -4.69 2.57 -29.67
C LEU A 323 -3.46 2.08 -28.89
N ARG A 324 -2.92 0.91 -29.26
CA ARG A 324 -1.72 0.34 -28.63
C ARG A 324 -0.55 1.32 -28.71
N LEU A 325 -0.33 1.91 -29.89
CA LEU A 325 0.76 2.88 -30.12
C LEU A 325 0.55 4.17 -29.32
N GLN A 326 -0.67 4.72 -29.31
CA GLN A 326 -0.99 5.94 -28.56
C GLN A 326 -0.80 5.75 -27.05
N ILE A 327 -1.30 4.64 -26.49
CA ILE A 327 -1.08 4.31 -25.07
C ILE A 327 0.41 4.19 -24.76
N ALA A 328 1.17 3.46 -25.60
CA ALA A 328 2.60 3.30 -25.42
C ALA A 328 3.33 4.65 -25.44
N GLN A 329 2.91 5.59 -26.29
CA GLN A 329 3.47 6.94 -26.34
C GLN A 329 3.10 7.79 -25.12
N VAL A 330 1.82 7.81 -24.72
CA VAL A 330 1.33 8.56 -23.54
C VAL A 330 2.09 8.15 -22.28
N TYR A 331 2.41 6.85 -22.15
CA TYR A 331 3.09 6.28 -20.99
C TYR A 331 4.60 6.08 -21.16
N TYR A 332 5.20 6.55 -22.26
CA TYR A 332 6.63 6.47 -22.53
C TYR A 332 7.21 5.05 -22.48
N LEU A 333 6.49 4.09 -23.05
CA LEU A 333 6.93 2.69 -23.17
C LEU A 333 7.85 2.54 -24.39
N GLU A 334 9.09 3.05 -24.30
CA GLU A 334 10.03 3.17 -25.44
C GLU A 334 10.17 1.88 -26.27
N GLU A 335 10.36 0.73 -25.62
CA GLU A 335 10.49 -0.56 -26.30
C GLU A 335 9.22 -0.96 -27.05
N ASP A 336 8.06 -0.73 -26.44
CA ASP A 336 6.76 -1.06 -27.01
C ASP A 336 6.43 -0.11 -28.17
N VAL A 337 6.73 1.19 -28.05
CA VAL A 337 6.62 2.15 -29.16
C VAL A 337 7.48 1.73 -30.34
N TYR A 338 8.72 1.31 -30.11
CA TYR A 338 9.61 0.86 -31.19
C TYR A 338 9.06 -0.38 -31.90
N LYS A 339 8.63 -1.39 -31.15
CA LYS A 339 8.03 -2.62 -31.71
C LYS A 339 6.76 -2.34 -32.50
N LEU A 340 5.85 -1.55 -31.95
CA LEU A 340 4.57 -1.20 -32.59
C LEU A 340 4.80 -0.39 -33.88
N LYS A 341 5.80 0.50 -33.92
CA LYS A 341 6.18 1.21 -35.15
C LYS A 341 6.75 0.29 -36.23
N LEU A 342 7.50 -0.75 -35.84
CA LEU A 342 7.97 -1.77 -36.79
C LEU A 342 6.81 -2.61 -37.32
N GLU A 343 5.85 -2.96 -36.48
CA GLU A 343 4.62 -3.68 -36.87
C GLU A 343 3.76 -2.88 -37.86
N GLN A 344 3.76 -1.54 -37.74
CA GLN A 344 2.97 -0.64 -38.58
C GLN A 344 3.47 -0.52 -40.04
N GLY A 345 4.78 -0.65 -40.27
CA GLY A 345 5.40 -0.41 -41.58
C GLY A 345 5.32 1.04 -42.07
N ASP A 346 5.93 1.33 -43.24
CA ASP A 346 6.10 2.71 -43.75
C ASP A 346 4.84 3.33 -44.38
N ASN A 347 3.79 2.56 -44.70
CA ASN A 347 2.69 3.01 -45.56
C ASN A 347 1.46 3.61 -44.85
N GLU A 348 1.30 3.43 -43.53
CA GLU A 348 0.21 4.07 -42.74
C GLU A 348 0.66 5.32 -41.98
N ILE A 349 1.82 5.83 -42.36
CA ILE A 349 2.50 6.94 -41.73
C ILE A 349 1.73 8.27 -41.87
N ALA A 350 0.86 8.45 -42.85
CA ALA A 350 0.25 9.76 -43.15
C ALA A 350 -0.92 10.14 -42.24
N SER A 351 -1.77 9.20 -41.81
CA SER A 351 -2.99 9.51 -41.04
C SER A 351 -2.77 9.56 -39.51
N LEU A 352 -1.86 8.74 -38.98
CA LEU A 352 -1.56 8.67 -37.54
C LEU A 352 -0.44 9.62 -37.08
N LYS A 353 0.38 10.15 -38.01
CA LYS A 353 1.43 11.14 -37.69
C LYS A 353 0.88 12.48 -37.23
N GLU A 354 -0.29 12.91 -37.71
CA GLU A 354 -0.74 14.29 -37.46
C GLU A 354 -1.14 14.54 -36.01
N HIS A 355 -1.59 13.53 -35.25
CA HIS A 355 -1.96 13.70 -33.84
C HIS A 355 -0.95 13.08 -32.85
N SER A 356 -0.31 11.96 -33.21
CA SER A 356 0.56 11.20 -32.29
C SER A 356 2.03 11.64 -32.30
N SER A 357 2.56 12.05 -33.47
CA SER A 357 3.91 12.65 -33.57
C SER A 357 3.91 14.06 -33.00
N LEU A 358 2.83 14.83 -33.17
CA LEU A 358 2.70 16.13 -32.51
C LEU A 358 2.75 16.00 -30.98
N LEU A 359 2.15 14.97 -30.37
CA LEU A 359 2.23 14.77 -28.92
C LEU A 359 3.67 14.44 -28.49
N TYR A 360 4.30 13.40 -29.06
CA TYR A 360 5.64 12.97 -28.65
C TYR A 360 6.72 14.02 -28.96
N ASP A 361 6.70 14.60 -30.16
CA ASP A 361 7.67 15.63 -30.59
C ASP A 361 7.40 16.98 -29.93
N SER A 362 6.14 17.36 -29.67
CA SER A 362 5.84 18.54 -28.85
C SER A 362 6.18 18.32 -27.38
N MET A 363 6.11 17.09 -26.86
CA MET A 363 6.51 16.76 -25.50
C MET A 363 8.03 16.90 -25.37
N ILE A 364 8.80 16.22 -26.22
CA ILE A 364 10.27 16.34 -26.22
C ILE A 364 10.69 17.79 -26.44
N ASN A 365 10.15 18.48 -27.46
CA ASN A 365 10.48 19.88 -27.70
C ASN A 365 10.07 20.80 -26.54
N MET A 366 8.90 20.62 -25.88
CA MET A 366 8.54 21.44 -24.70
C MET A 366 9.44 21.17 -23.48
N PHE A 367 9.83 19.92 -23.25
CA PHE A 367 10.71 19.57 -22.13
C PHE A 367 12.15 20.04 -22.37
N GLU A 368 12.60 20.09 -23.64
CA GLU A 368 13.93 20.56 -24.04
C GLU A 368 14.04 22.09 -24.18
N THR A 369 13.00 22.79 -24.65
CA THR A 369 13.07 24.23 -25.01
C THR A 369 12.69 25.23 -23.91
N ASN A 370 12.57 24.78 -22.66
CA ASN A 370 12.18 25.49 -21.43
C ASN A 370 10.68 25.52 -21.11
N PHE A 371 10.32 24.79 -20.04
CA PHE A 371 9.02 24.79 -19.37
C PHE A 371 8.53 26.18 -18.88
N SER A 372 9.40 27.21 -18.94
CA SER A 372 9.18 28.55 -18.38
C SER A 372 8.08 29.37 -19.07
N ASN A 373 7.78 29.11 -20.35
CA ASN A 373 7.01 30.04 -21.18
C ASN A 373 5.60 29.60 -21.55
N SER A 374 5.16 28.38 -21.23
CA SER A 374 3.81 27.91 -21.58
C SER A 374 2.94 27.71 -20.34
N LYS A 375 2.13 28.72 -20.01
CA LYS A 375 1.12 28.64 -18.93
C LYS A 375 -0.04 27.68 -19.25
N ASN A 376 -0.26 27.34 -20.52
CA ASN A 376 -1.49 26.66 -20.95
C ASN A 376 -1.32 25.23 -21.52
N ARG A 377 -0.08 24.74 -21.77
CA ARG A 377 0.13 23.39 -22.35
C ARG A 377 0.81 22.38 -21.41
N GLY A 378 1.24 22.82 -20.22
CA GLY A 378 1.84 21.94 -19.20
C GLY A 378 0.84 21.08 -18.42
N SER A 379 -0.46 21.41 -18.43
CA SER A 379 -1.51 20.76 -17.62
C SER A 379 -1.68 19.27 -17.93
N PHE A 380 -1.76 18.89 -19.20
CA PHE A 380 -2.00 17.51 -19.62
C PHE A 380 -0.90 16.53 -19.20
N TYR A 381 0.35 17.00 -19.12
CA TYR A 381 1.52 16.13 -18.90
C TYR A 381 1.95 16.06 -17.43
N CYS A 382 1.60 17.08 -16.64
CA CYS A 382 1.81 17.07 -15.20
C CYS A 382 1.00 15.98 -14.48
N ASN A 383 -0.02 15.43 -15.16
CA ASN A 383 -0.96 14.44 -14.62
C ASN A 383 -0.55 12.98 -14.84
N ASN A 384 0.62 12.73 -15.44
CA ASN A 384 1.13 11.39 -15.65
C ASN A 384 2.42 11.14 -14.83
N PRO A 385 2.32 10.55 -13.63
CA PRO A 385 3.47 10.18 -12.80
C PRO A 385 4.49 9.29 -13.52
N SER A 386 4.05 8.41 -14.44
CA SER A 386 4.95 7.55 -15.20
C SER A 386 5.82 8.36 -16.16
N ALA A 387 5.22 9.29 -16.89
CA ALA A 387 5.94 10.25 -17.73
C ALA A 387 6.95 11.08 -16.91
N LEU A 388 6.49 11.65 -15.79
CA LEU A 388 7.36 12.43 -14.92
C LEU A 388 8.52 11.60 -14.36
N THR A 389 8.28 10.34 -13.99
CA THR A 389 9.33 9.42 -13.54
C THR A 389 10.42 9.26 -14.59
N HIS A 390 10.01 9.00 -15.84
CA HIS A 390 10.94 8.86 -16.96
C HIS A 390 11.80 10.13 -17.12
N PHE A 391 11.18 11.30 -17.25
CA PHE A 391 11.90 12.56 -17.47
C PHE A 391 12.77 12.97 -16.29
N PHE A 392 12.32 12.71 -15.06
CA PHE A 392 13.07 13.09 -13.88
C PHE A 392 14.44 12.41 -13.86
N THR A 393 14.59 11.18 -14.38
CA THR A 393 15.90 10.54 -14.49
C THR A 393 16.92 11.36 -15.29
N LYS A 394 16.45 12.15 -16.27
CA LYS A 394 17.25 12.98 -17.18
C LYS A 394 17.43 14.42 -16.69
N MET A 395 16.83 14.80 -15.57
CA MET A 395 16.79 16.19 -15.06
C MET A 395 17.60 16.38 -13.79
N ASP A 396 18.16 17.58 -13.61
CA ASP A 396 18.72 18.00 -12.32
C ASP A 396 17.63 18.27 -11.28
N ARG A 397 18.04 18.32 -10.01
CA ARG A 397 17.12 18.46 -8.87
C ARG A 397 16.29 19.74 -8.91
N ARG A 398 16.86 20.85 -9.37
CA ARG A 398 16.18 22.16 -9.36
C ARG A 398 15.04 22.17 -10.37
N LYS A 399 15.30 21.69 -11.60
CA LYS A 399 14.28 21.56 -12.65
C LYS A 399 13.13 20.65 -12.20
N ARG A 400 13.42 19.51 -11.56
CA ARG A 400 12.38 18.62 -11.01
C ARG A 400 11.48 19.36 -10.01
N TYR A 401 12.08 20.08 -9.07
CA TYR A 401 11.33 20.86 -8.08
C TYR A 401 10.43 21.92 -8.74
N ASP A 402 10.95 22.63 -9.74
CA ASP A 402 10.18 23.68 -10.45
C ASP A 402 9.00 23.10 -11.24
N ILE A 403 9.18 21.93 -11.88
CA ILE A 403 8.09 21.20 -12.55
C ILE A 403 7.03 20.78 -11.53
N LEU A 404 7.42 20.08 -10.47
CA LEU A 404 6.48 19.62 -9.44
C LEU A 404 5.72 20.79 -8.80
N ARG A 405 6.40 21.92 -8.58
CA ARG A 405 5.77 23.15 -8.08
C ARG A 405 4.76 23.72 -9.07
N SER A 406 5.11 23.76 -10.36
CA SER A 406 4.20 24.22 -11.43
C SER A 406 2.96 23.32 -11.53
N SER A 407 3.13 22.00 -11.40
CA SER A 407 2.01 21.05 -11.38
C SER A 407 1.02 21.37 -10.25
N MET A 408 1.51 21.74 -9.07
CA MET A 408 0.68 22.15 -7.92
C MET A 408 0.00 23.52 -8.13
N ASP A 409 0.66 24.46 -8.84
CA ASP A 409 0.13 25.80 -9.12
C ASP A 409 -1.03 25.79 -10.14
N ASN A 410 -1.09 24.80 -11.03
CA ASN A 410 -2.11 24.72 -12.08
C ASN A 410 -3.47 24.15 -11.59
N ASN A 411 -3.75 24.17 -10.29
CA ASN A 411 -4.99 23.65 -9.67
C ASN A 411 -5.32 22.19 -9.99
N HIS A 412 -4.38 21.40 -10.49
CA HIS A 412 -4.60 19.97 -10.69
C HIS A 412 -4.54 19.27 -9.33
N ARG A 413 -5.72 19.00 -8.77
CA ARG A 413 -5.92 18.26 -7.52
C ARG A 413 -5.72 16.75 -7.70
N GLU A 414 -5.02 16.32 -8.76
CA GLU A 414 -4.82 14.90 -9.00
C GLU A 414 -3.88 14.32 -7.95
N MET A 415 -4.47 13.58 -7.01
CA MET A 415 -3.80 12.96 -5.87
C MET A 415 -2.54 12.17 -6.29
N LYS A 416 -2.58 11.50 -7.45
CA LYS A 416 -1.44 10.72 -7.97
C LYS A 416 -0.20 11.59 -8.23
N VAL A 417 -0.40 12.80 -8.75
CA VAL A 417 0.68 13.77 -9.02
C VAL A 417 1.25 14.32 -7.72
N ILE A 418 0.37 14.66 -6.78
CA ILE A 418 0.76 15.15 -5.45
C ILE A 418 1.61 14.06 -4.78
N HIS A 419 1.09 12.83 -4.69
CA HIS A 419 1.80 11.72 -4.07
C HIS A 419 3.17 11.46 -4.72
N PHE A 420 3.21 11.41 -6.05
CA PHE A 420 4.46 11.31 -6.80
C PHE A 420 5.43 12.44 -6.46
N ALA A 421 4.98 13.69 -6.47
CA ALA A 421 5.80 14.86 -6.11
C ALA A 421 6.42 14.70 -4.72
N PHE A 422 5.61 14.25 -3.76
CA PHE A 422 6.01 14.03 -2.38
C PHE A 422 7.07 12.94 -2.22
N MET A 423 7.02 11.88 -3.05
CA MET A 423 8.04 10.83 -3.09
C MET A 423 9.38 11.33 -3.65
N GLN A 424 9.34 12.28 -4.59
CA GLN A 424 10.55 12.77 -5.27
C GLN A 424 11.28 13.89 -4.50
N MET A 425 10.64 14.49 -3.49
CA MET A 425 11.17 15.65 -2.77
C MET A 425 11.93 15.32 -1.47
N THR A 426 12.92 16.14 -1.15
CA THR A 426 13.55 16.13 0.19
C THR A 426 12.61 16.68 1.25
N PRO A 427 12.83 16.36 2.54
CA PRO A 427 12.11 16.98 3.65
C PRO A 427 12.09 18.51 3.61
N LYS A 428 13.19 19.15 3.17
CA LYS A 428 13.28 20.62 3.06
C LYS A 428 12.38 21.18 1.95
N GLU A 429 12.31 20.50 0.81
CA GLU A 429 11.42 20.88 -0.30
C GLU A 429 9.96 20.63 0.05
N ARG A 430 9.64 19.49 0.67
CA ARG A 430 8.28 19.22 1.18
C ARG A 430 7.81 20.29 2.15
N LYS A 431 8.67 20.71 3.09
CA LYS A 431 8.35 21.82 4.01
C LYS A 431 8.07 23.15 3.29
N ARG A 432 8.68 23.40 2.13
CA ARG A 432 8.35 24.58 1.31
C ARG A 432 6.99 24.45 0.63
N LEU A 433 6.63 23.25 0.18
CA LEU A 433 5.30 22.99 -0.37
C LEU A 433 4.23 23.11 0.71
N TYR A 434 4.43 22.55 1.91
CA TYR A 434 3.46 22.67 3.00
C TYR A 434 3.09 24.12 3.27
N LYS A 435 4.09 25.01 3.32
CA LYS A 435 3.88 26.46 3.52
C LYS A 435 3.03 27.13 2.45
N ARG A 436 2.96 26.58 1.24
CA ARG A 436 2.27 27.20 0.10
C ARG A 436 0.96 26.50 -0.26
N TYR A 437 0.87 25.21 -0.01
CA TYR A 437 -0.23 24.35 -0.47
C TYR A 437 -0.78 23.46 0.66
N GLY A 438 -0.61 23.86 1.92
CA GLY A 438 -1.03 23.05 3.07
C GLY A 438 -2.48 22.57 2.97
N SER A 439 -3.40 23.47 2.60
CA SER A 439 -4.81 23.16 2.36
C SER A 439 -5.04 22.18 1.22
N ILE A 440 -4.46 22.42 0.04
CA ILE A 440 -4.59 21.54 -1.13
C ILE A 440 -4.06 20.15 -0.83
N ILE A 441 -2.92 20.07 -0.14
CA ILE A 441 -2.32 18.79 0.24
C ILE A 441 -3.27 18.07 1.19
N LEU A 442 -3.80 18.74 2.22
CA LEU A 442 -4.73 18.11 3.15
C LEU A 442 -6.03 17.67 2.46
N ILE A 443 -6.56 18.47 1.54
CA ILE A 443 -7.74 18.13 0.72
C ILE A 443 -7.50 16.85 -0.09
N SER A 444 -6.30 16.64 -0.63
CA SER A 444 -6.01 15.41 -1.39
C SER A 444 -6.08 14.12 -0.55
N PHE A 445 -6.10 14.25 0.78
CA PHE A 445 -6.31 13.13 1.69
C PHE A 445 -7.78 12.88 1.99
N VAL A 446 -8.73 13.72 1.56
CA VAL A 446 -10.16 13.44 1.70
C VAL A 446 -10.57 12.28 0.77
N ASP A 447 -9.82 12.08 -0.31
CA ASP A 447 -10.15 11.14 -1.36
C ASP A 447 -9.67 9.72 -1.04
N TRP A 448 -10.38 8.74 -1.59
CA TRP A 448 -9.89 7.37 -1.64
C TRP A 448 -8.55 7.28 -2.38
N PRO A 449 -7.53 6.59 -1.83
CA PRO A 449 -7.55 5.71 -0.64
C PRO A 449 -6.98 6.34 0.64
N LEU A 450 -6.77 7.66 0.68
CA LEU A 450 -5.93 8.31 1.70
C LEU A 450 -6.70 8.89 2.90
N HIS A 451 -8.04 8.87 2.91
CA HIS A 451 -8.89 9.41 3.99
C HIS A 451 -8.55 8.88 5.38
N HIS A 452 -8.05 7.65 5.51
CA HIS A 452 -7.60 7.13 6.80
C HIS A 452 -6.42 7.90 7.39
N ASN A 453 -5.60 8.53 6.56
CA ASN A 453 -4.42 9.29 6.96
C ASN A 453 -4.70 10.80 7.09
N PHE A 454 -5.92 11.25 6.79
CA PHE A 454 -6.27 12.67 6.75
C PHE A 454 -5.97 13.38 8.08
N LEU A 455 -6.43 12.81 9.21
CA LEU A 455 -6.24 13.45 10.52
C LEU A 455 -4.76 13.47 10.96
N GLU A 456 -3.99 12.46 10.61
CA GLU A 456 -2.54 12.44 10.86
C GLU A 456 -1.84 13.52 10.03
N MET A 457 -2.24 13.67 8.76
CA MET A 457 -1.74 14.73 7.89
C MET A 457 -2.14 16.13 8.41
N ALA A 458 -3.37 16.28 8.91
CA ALA A 458 -3.82 17.51 9.54
C ALA A 458 -2.94 17.91 10.74
N ASP A 459 -2.62 16.95 11.61
CA ASP A 459 -1.77 17.17 12.79
C ASP A 459 -0.37 17.71 12.40
N MET A 460 0.16 17.29 11.24
CA MET A 460 1.42 17.82 10.70
C MET A 460 1.28 19.19 10.03
N LEU A 461 0.09 19.53 9.53
CA LEU A 461 -0.14 20.70 8.67
C LEU A 461 -0.72 21.92 9.38
N TRP A 462 -1.14 21.82 10.65
CA TRP A 462 -1.71 22.97 11.38
C TRP A 462 -0.85 24.24 11.33
N SER A 463 0.47 24.12 11.40
CA SER A 463 1.39 25.28 11.33
C SER A 463 1.54 25.91 9.93
N TYR A 464 0.92 25.31 8.91
CA TYR A 464 1.04 25.71 7.51
C TYR A 464 -0.31 26.02 6.84
N ILE A 465 -1.41 25.87 7.56
CA ILE A 465 -2.79 26.12 7.10
C ILE A 465 -3.25 27.41 7.78
N CYS A 466 -3.83 28.35 7.04
CA CYS A 466 -4.44 29.55 7.65
C CYS A 466 -5.91 29.31 8.04
N LYS A 467 -6.56 30.33 8.62
CA LYS A 467 -7.93 30.18 9.13
C LYS A 467 -8.95 30.09 7.99
N GLU A 468 -8.67 30.79 6.90
CA GLU A 468 -9.42 30.76 5.65
C GLU A 468 -9.28 29.38 4.99
N ASP A 469 -8.04 28.88 4.86
CA ASP A 469 -7.78 27.52 4.37
C ASP A 469 -8.56 26.46 5.16
N PHE A 470 -8.62 26.58 6.49
CA PHE A 470 -9.36 25.64 7.33
C PHE A 470 -10.86 25.65 7.04
N MET A 471 -11.45 26.83 6.81
CA MET A 471 -12.84 26.95 6.38
C MET A 471 -13.07 26.28 5.02
N ASP A 472 -12.19 26.54 4.05
CA ASP A 472 -12.27 25.95 2.72
C ASP A 472 -12.22 24.41 2.77
N ILE A 473 -11.42 23.85 3.69
CA ILE A 473 -11.31 22.39 3.87
C ILE A 473 -12.60 21.81 4.47
N LEU A 474 -13.18 22.46 5.49
CA LEU A 474 -14.45 22.03 6.09
C LEU A 474 -15.58 22.07 5.06
N GLU A 475 -15.67 23.18 4.34
CA GLU A 475 -16.66 23.38 3.28
C GLU A 475 -16.47 22.36 2.16
N TYR A 476 -15.23 22.07 1.76
CA TYR A 476 -14.93 21.06 0.76
C TYR A 476 -15.40 19.67 1.19
N ILE A 477 -15.06 19.21 2.41
CA ILE A 477 -15.50 17.90 2.92
C ILE A 477 -17.03 17.84 2.94
N TYR A 478 -17.68 18.90 3.43
CA TYR A 478 -19.13 18.97 3.48
C TYR A 478 -19.75 18.91 2.09
N GLN A 479 -19.45 19.86 1.20
CA GLN A 479 -20.10 20.00 -0.10
C GLN A 479 -19.78 18.87 -1.08
N THR A 480 -18.58 18.28 -0.99
CA THR A 480 -18.15 17.27 -1.97
C THR A 480 -18.37 15.85 -1.50
N ARG A 481 -18.50 15.61 -0.19
CA ARG A 481 -18.70 14.26 0.36
C ARG A 481 -20.01 14.14 1.11
N ILE A 482 -20.26 14.96 2.12
CA ILE A 482 -21.43 14.80 3.02
C ILE A 482 -22.74 15.21 2.31
N ASP A 483 -22.79 16.42 1.75
CA ASP A 483 -23.99 16.97 1.08
C ASP A 483 -24.37 16.16 -0.17
N ARG A 484 -23.39 15.47 -0.75
CA ARG A 484 -23.58 14.53 -1.87
C ARG A 484 -23.81 13.08 -1.44
N GLU A 485 -24.00 12.86 -0.13
CA GLU A 485 -24.31 11.56 0.47
C GLU A 485 -23.29 10.45 0.14
N TRP A 486 -22.00 10.77 0.17
CA TRP A 486 -20.93 9.78 -0.04
C TRP A 486 -20.85 8.82 1.15
N LYS A 487 -20.97 7.51 0.90
CA LYS A 487 -21.07 6.44 1.93
C LYS A 487 -19.86 5.51 2.01
N GLU A 488 -18.83 5.75 1.21
CA GLU A 488 -17.62 4.92 1.15
C GLU A 488 -16.68 5.12 2.35
N PHE A 489 -16.86 6.21 3.09
CA PHE A 489 -16.11 6.50 4.31
C PHE A 489 -16.98 7.32 5.28
N ASP A 490 -16.65 7.26 6.57
CA ASP A 490 -17.30 8.08 7.60
C ASP A 490 -16.84 9.54 7.52
N TYR A 491 -17.31 10.25 6.50
CA TYR A 491 -16.97 11.65 6.24
C TYR A 491 -17.54 12.59 7.31
N GLU A 492 -18.68 12.24 7.91
CA GLU A 492 -19.24 12.99 9.04
C GLU A 492 -18.34 12.88 10.27
N GLY A 493 -17.92 11.67 10.62
CA GLY A 493 -16.95 11.43 11.68
C GLY A 493 -15.60 12.09 11.37
N LEU A 494 -15.15 12.08 10.11
CA LEU A 494 -13.95 12.79 9.69
C LEU A 494 -14.07 14.30 9.94
N LEU A 495 -15.16 14.92 9.50
CA LEU A 495 -15.42 16.36 9.66
C LEU A 495 -15.48 16.73 11.15
N ARG A 496 -16.23 15.97 11.96
CA ARG A 496 -16.34 16.18 13.41
C ARG A 496 -14.98 16.06 14.10
N ASN A 497 -14.21 15.03 13.79
CA ASN A 497 -12.89 14.83 14.40
C ASN A 497 -11.89 15.90 13.97
N PHE A 498 -11.93 16.32 12.70
CA PHE A 498 -11.08 17.40 12.20
C PHE A 498 -11.41 18.72 12.89
N TRP A 499 -12.70 19.03 13.06
CA TRP A 499 -13.14 20.15 13.88
C TRP A 499 -12.67 20.01 15.33
N LEU A 500 -12.90 18.87 15.99
CA LEU A 500 -12.54 18.69 17.40
C LEU A 500 -11.04 18.91 17.64
N LYS A 501 -10.17 18.39 16.75
CA LYS A 501 -8.72 18.54 16.81
C LYS A 501 -8.20 19.93 16.44
N SER A 502 -9.01 20.78 15.80
CA SER A 502 -8.51 22.05 15.29
C SER A 502 -8.14 23.04 16.41
N PRO A 503 -7.15 23.93 16.17
CA PRO A 503 -6.77 24.96 17.12
C PRO A 503 -7.95 25.88 17.51
N LYS A 504 -7.95 26.37 18.75
CA LYS A 504 -9.06 27.18 19.28
C LYS A 504 -9.31 28.45 18.46
N ASP A 505 -8.24 29.12 18.05
CA ASP A 505 -8.30 30.36 17.28
C ASP A 505 -8.84 30.17 15.86
N PHE A 506 -8.79 28.94 15.32
CA PHE A 506 -9.43 28.57 14.06
C PHE A 506 -10.95 28.46 14.26
N LYS A 507 -11.38 27.75 15.31
CA LYS A 507 -12.82 27.61 15.67
C LYS A 507 -13.47 28.97 15.93
N ASP A 508 -12.76 29.83 16.64
CA ASP A 508 -13.26 31.16 16.97
C ASP A 508 -13.43 32.02 15.71
N HIS A 509 -12.53 31.89 14.73
CA HIS A 509 -12.68 32.53 13.42
C HIS A 509 -13.91 32.03 12.65
N VAL A 510 -14.12 30.71 12.56
CA VAL A 510 -15.30 30.15 11.88
C VAL A 510 -16.60 30.66 12.52
N ARG A 511 -16.67 30.73 13.85
CA ARG A 511 -17.84 31.28 14.56
C ARG A 511 -18.08 32.76 14.27
N GLN A 512 -17.01 33.55 14.13
CA GLN A 512 -17.11 34.96 13.76
C GLN A 512 -17.68 35.11 12.34
N VAL A 513 -17.18 34.31 11.39
CA VAL A 513 -17.68 34.32 10.00
C VAL A 513 -19.14 33.86 9.94
N ASP A 514 -19.52 32.79 10.65
CA ASP A 514 -20.91 32.33 10.72
C ASP A 514 -21.84 33.41 11.30
N SER A 515 -21.44 34.07 12.38
CA SER A 515 -22.21 35.17 12.98
C SER A 515 -22.41 36.31 11.98
N PHE A 516 -21.39 36.65 11.20
CA PHE A 516 -21.47 37.67 10.17
C PHE A 516 -22.43 37.26 9.04
N LEU A 517 -22.31 36.03 8.52
CA LEU A 517 -23.19 35.52 7.47
C LEU A 517 -24.65 35.49 7.91
N ARG A 518 -24.95 35.04 9.14
CA ARG A 518 -26.31 35.11 9.70
C ARG A 518 -26.89 36.52 9.74
N GLN A 519 -26.05 37.54 9.97
CA GLN A 519 -26.51 38.93 10.00
C GLN A 519 -26.75 39.50 8.59
N VAL A 520 -25.98 39.08 7.59
CA VAL A 520 -26.00 39.66 6.24
C VAL A 520 -26.93 38.90 5.29
N SER A 521 -26.85 37.57 5.26
CA SER A 521 -27.63 36.72 4.35
C SER A 521 -28.77 35.98 5.03
N GLY A 522 -28.78 35.91 6.36
CA GLY A 522 -29.74 35.09 7.13
C GLY A 522 -29.43 33.58 7.08
N GLU A 523 -28.43 33.15 6.33
CA GLU A 523 -28.05 31.75 6.18
C GLU A 523 -26.73 31.45 6.90
N PRO A 524 -26.70 30.46 7.81
CA PRO A 524 -25.46 30.03 8.45
C PRO A 524 -24.60 29.16 7.52
N LEU A 525 -23.34 28.96 7.90
CA LEU A 525 -22.47 27.98 7.25
C LEU A 525 -23.11 26.59 7.34
N SER A 526 -23.37 25.96 6.18
CA SER A 526 -24.12 24.72 6.07
C SER A 526 -23.50 23.58 6.89
N PHE A 527 -22.17 23.46 6.87
CA PHE A 527 -21.44 22.43 7.60
C PHE A 527 -21.53 22.55 9.13
N LEU A 528 -21.80 23.74 9.69
CA LEU A 528 -21.92 23.92 11.14
C LEU A 528 -23.16 23.23 11.73
N LYS A 529 -24.16 22.88 10.91
CA LYS A 529 -25.29 22.05 11.37
C LYS A 529 -24.87 20.61 11.64
N PHE A 530 -23.76 20.16 11.05
CA PHE A 530 -23.24 18.80 11.13
C PHE A 530 -22.15 18.62 12.18
N ILE A 531 -21.58 19.71 12.71
CA ILE A 531 -20.57 19.71 13.76
C ILE A 531 -21.25 19.85 15.10
#